data_AF-A0A2W6REZ3-F1
#
_entry.id   AF-A0A2W6REZ3-F1
#
_cell.length_a   1.000
_cell.length_b   1.000
_cell.length_c   1.000
_cell.angle_alpha   90.00
_cell.angle_beta   90.00
_cell.angle_gamma   90.00
#
_symmetry.space_group_name_H-M   'P 1'
#
loop_
_entity.id
_entity.type
_entity.pdbx_description
1 polymer ?
#
loop_
_entity_poly.entity_id
_entity_poly.type
_entity_poly.pdbx_seq_one_letter_code
_entity_poly.pdbx_strand_id
1 'polypeptide(L)'
;MDREPLSAKDARDLARMSKAIVEICVRNTELETLHAGRFPVSRTGDFSDVVVITPDGEIPWAELSRISDPEMKALMIEIVDRVFTYMRFPEALATIPGGRAWDPPKLNEDLMKTVRRRQPLRDAEG
;
A
#
# COMPACT_ATOMS: atom_id res chain seq x y z
N MET A 1 -5.24 -11.43 28.77
CA MET A 1 -5.27 -12.78 28.17
C MET A 1 -3.98 -12.90 27.37
N ASP A 2 -2.94 -13.43 28.00
CA ASP A 2 -1.65 -13.61 27.37
C ASP A 2 -1.77 -14.75 26.36
N ARG A 3 -1.99 -14.39 25.08
CA ARG A 3 -1.90 -15.36 23.99
C ARG A 3 -0.44 -15.80 23.91
N GLU A 4 -0.25 -17.11 23.81
CA GLU A 4 1.04 -17.73 23.57
C GLU A 4 1.75 -17.04 22.39
N PRO A 5 3.06 -16.73 22.51
CA PRO A 5 3.79 -16.05 21.45
C PRO A 5 3.73 -16.87 20.16
N LEU A 6 3.50 -16.20 19.01
CA LEU A 6 3.51 -16.86 17.71
C LEU A 6 4.78 -17.69 17.53
N SER A 7 4.64 -18.91 17.02
CA SER A 7 5.79 -19.68 16.59
C SER A 7 6.58 -18.90 15.53
N ALA A 8 7.89 -19.16 15.44
CA ALA A 8 8.73 -18.51 14.43
C ALA A 8 8.25 -18.80 13.00
N LYS A 9 7.60 -19.95 12.77
CA LYS A 9 6.99 -20.28 11.47
C LYS A 9 5.78 -19.40 11.20
N ASP A 10 4.85 -19.31 12.16
CA ASP A 10 3.63 -18.52 11.99
C ASP A 10 3.94 -17.03 11.82
N ALA A 11 4.94 -16.52 12.54
CA ALA A 11 5.42 -15.15 12.35
C ALA A 11 5.95 -14.89 10.93
N ARG A 12 6.69 -15.84 10.34
CA ARG A 12 7.19 -15.73 8.96
C ARG A 12 6.07 -15.82 7.93
N ASP A 13 5.13 -16.74 8.12
CA ASP A 13 4.00 -16.91 7.23
C ASP A 13 3.10 -15.66 7.25
N LEU A 14 2.85 -15.11 8.44
CA LEU A 14 2.12 -13.85 8.61
C LEU A 14 2.82 -12.66 7.94
N ALA A 15 4.15 -12.56 8.09
CA ALA A 15 4.94 -11.52 7.43
C ALA A 15 4.87 -11.65 5.90
N ARG A 16 4.92 -12.87 5.35
CA ARG A 16 4.77 -13.12 3.92
C ARG A 16 3.39 -12.70 3.43
N MET A 17 2.33 -13.08 4.15
CA MET A 17 0.95 -12.69 3.81
C MET A 17 0.75 -11.17 3.85
N SER A 18 1.30 -10.50 4.87
CA SER A 18 1.22 -9.05 5.02
C SER A 18 1.85 -8.33 3.84
N LYS A 19 3.05 -8.75 3.43
CA LYS A 19 3.73 -8.21 2.23
C LYS A 19 2.91 -8.46 0.97
N ALA A 20 2.33 -9.65 0.80
CA ALA A 20 1.50 -9.97 -0.36
C ALA A 20 0.21 -9.11 -0.42
N ILE A 21 -0.45 -8.88 0.72
CA ILE A 21 -1.61 -7.99 0.82
C ILE A 21 -1.22 -6.59 0.41
N VAL A 22 -0.13 -6.05 0.95
CA VAL A 22 0.31 -4.68 0.65
C VAL A 22 0.73 -4.53 -0.82
N GLU A 23 1.45 -5.52 -1.35
CA GLU A 23 1.84 -5.56 -2.76
C GLU A 23 0.62 -5.50 -3.69
N ILE A 24 -0.39 -6.35 -3.44
CA ILE A 24 -1.56 -6.49 -4.32
C ILE A 24 -2.59 -5.38 -4.10
N CYS A 25 -2.84 -5.01 -2.85
CA CYS A 25 -3.97 -4.14 -2.48
C CYS A 25 -3.59 -2.68 -2.24
N VAL A 26 -2.28 -2.35 -2.22
CA VAL A 26 -1.81 -0.98 -1.98
C VAL A 26 -0.80 -0.54 -3.02
N ARG A 27 0.34 -1.24 -3.15
CA ARG A 27 1.41 -0.87 -4.10
C ARG A 27 0.86 -0.88 -5.52
N ASN A 28 0.37 -2.02 -5.99
CA ASN A 28 -0.13 -2.22 -7.35
C ASN A 28 -1.55 -1.64 -7.58
N THR A 29 -1.74 -0.39 -7.20
CA THR A 29 -3.00 0.36 -7.35
C THR A 29 -2.73 1.72 -7.99
N GLU A 30 -3.71 2.63 -7.96
CA GLU A 30 -3.57 4.03 -8.37
C GLU A 30 -2.36 4.73 -7.71
N LEU A 31 -1.89 4.22 -6.58
CA LEU A 31 -0.67 4.66 -5.93
C LEU A 31 0.57 4.63 -6.85
N GLU A 32 0.71 3.62 -7.72
CA GLU A 32 1.80 3.62 -8.71
C GLU A 32 1.63 4.76 -9.72
N THR A 33 0.40 5.06 -10.15
CA THR A 33 0.11 6.17 -11.07
C THR A 33 0.50 7.50 -10.42
N LEU A 34 0.17 7.69 -9.15
CA LEU A 34 0.53 8.87 -8.36
C LEU A 34 2.04 9.00 -8.14
N HIS A 35 2.75 7.87 -8.12
CA HIS A 35 4.19 7.81 -7.97
C HIS A 35 4.95 7.90 -9.30
N ALA A 36 4.33 7.52 -10.41
CA ALA A 36 4.94 7.53 -11.73
C ALA A 36 5.24 8.96 -12.21
N GLY A 37 6.39 9.14 -12.86
CA GLY A 37 6.80 10.43 -13.41
C GLY A 37 8.30 10.64 -13.37
N ARG A 38 8.76 11.82 -13.77
CA ARG A 38 10.17 12.23 -13.60
C ARG A 38 10.30 13.03 -12.32
N PHE A 39 11.14 12.55 -11.42
CA PHE A 39 11.63 13.35 -10.31
C PHE A 39 12.62 14.40 -10.85
N PRO A 40 12.53 15.67 -10.44
CA PRO A 40 13.38 16.75 -10.87
C PRO A 40 14.72 16.64 -10.14
N VAL A 41 15.66 17.45 -10.59
CA VAL A 41 16.90 17.68 -9.85
C VAL A 41 16.87 19.09 -9.30
N SER A 42 17.12 19.24 -8.00
CA SER A 42 17.38 20.53 -7.36
C SER A 42 18.89 20.77 -7.29
N ARG A 43 19.34 21.97 -7.65
CA ARG A 43 20.76 22.38 -7.52
C ARG A 43 21.09 22.85 -6.10
N THR A 44 20.10 23.37 -5.38
CA THR A 44 20.25 23.79 -3.98
C THR A 44 20.11 22.63 -3.01
N GLY A 45 19.48 21.52 -3.44
CA GLY A 45 19.22 20.33 -2.63
C GLY A 45 17.97 20.44 -1.76
N ASP A 46 17.42 21.64 -1.59
CA ASP A 46 16.19 21.92 -0.83
C ASP A 46 14.96 22.14 -1.73
N PHE A 47 15.12 22.03 -3.05
CA PHE A 47 14.07 22.17 -4.05
C PHE A 47 13.41 23.55 -4.11
N SER A 48 13.98 24.57 -3.47
CA SER A 48 13.55 25.97 -3.62
C SER A 48 13.76 26.50 -5.04
N ASP A 49 14.64 25.87 -5.82
CA ASP A 49 14.96 26.20 -7.22
C ASP A 49 14.14 25.41 -8.25
N VAL A 50 13.15 24.62 -7.81
CA VAL A 50 12.32 23.80 -8.69
C VAL A 50 10.87 24.29 -8.68
N VAL A 51 10.30 24.46 -9.87
CA VAL A 51 8.89 24.85 -10.07
C VAL A 51 8.20 23.93 -11.07
N VAL A 52 6.88 23.82 -10.98
CA VAL A 52 6.03 23.31 -12.06
C VAL A 52 5.37 24.47 -12.77
N ILE A 53 5.54 24.51 -14.08
CA ILE A 53 4.86 25.49 -14.91
C ILE A 53 3.55 24.87 -15.40
N THR A 54 2.45 25.51 -15.07
CA THR A 54 1.10 25.21 -15.56
C THR A 54 0.56 26.40 -16.35
N PRO A 55 -0.50 26.24 -17.17
CA PRO A 55 -1.16 27.39 -17.79
C PRO A 55 -1.67 28.43 -16.79
N ASP A 56 -1.98 28.03 -15.56
CA ASP A 56 -2.50 28.89 -14.50
C ASP A 56 -1.38 29.55 -13.66
N GLY A 57 -0.11 29.22 -13.92
CA GLY A 57 1.04 29.81 -13.25
C GLY A 57 2.09 28.78 -12.79
N GLU A 58 3.05 29.28 -12.03
CA GLU A 58 4.11 28.47 -11.42
C GLU A 58 3.67 27.96 -10.05
N ILE A 59 3.95 26.68 -9.78
CA ILE A 59 3.75 26.05 -8.46
C ILE A 59 5.12 25.66 -7.92
N PRO A 60 5.56 26.20 -6.78
CA PRO A 60 6.80 25.80 -6.13
C PRO A 60 6.82 24.29 -5.89
N TRP A 61 7.99 23.66 -6.05
CA TRP A 61 8.06 22.21 -5.92
C TRP A 61 7.57 21.70 -4.57
N ALA A 62 7.91 22.43 -3.50
CA ALA A 62 7.49 22.16 -2.12
C ALA A 62 5.97 22.26 -1.89
N GLU A 63 5.25 22.91 -2.81
CA GLU A 63 3.80 23.09 -2.74
C GLU A 63 3.05 22.14 -3.70
N LEU A 64 3.77 21.40 -4.55
CA LEU A 64 3.14 20.42 -5.42
C LEU A 64 2.94 19.07 -4.71
N SER A 65 1.75 18.51 -4.85
CA SER A 65 1.43 17.14 -4.41
C SER A 65 2.23 16.10 -5.22
N ARG A 66 3.12 15.35 -4.55
CA ARG A 66 4.15 14.50 -5.16
C ARG A 66 4.59 13.43 -4.17
N ILE A 67 4.62 12.15 -4.55
CA ILE A 67 5.20 11.11 -3.70
C ILE A 67 6.55 10.72 -4.32
N SER A 68 7.66 11.14 -3.72
CA SER A 68 9.03 10.77 -4.15
C SER A 68 9.37 9.30 -3.89
N ASP A 69 10.44 8.76 -4.48
CA ASP A 69 10.89 7.38 -4.21
C ASP A 69 11.23 7.14 -2.72
N PRO A 70 11.95 8.04 -2.02
CA PRO A 70 12.18 7.89 -0.58
C PRO A 70 10.89 7.93 0.24
N GLU A 71 9.97 8.86 -0.08
CA GLU A 71 8.67 8.97 0.60
C GLU A 71 7.80 7.74 0.32
N MET A 72 7.83 7.25 -0.91
CA MET A 72 7.12 6.05 -1.31
C MET A 72 7.65 4.84 -0.55
N LYS A 73 8.98 4.68 -0.45
CA LYS A 73 9.59 3.60 0.34
C LYS A 73 9.19 3.69 1.81
N ALA A 74 9.24 4.88 2.41
CA ALA A 74 8.85 5.08 3.80
C ALA A 74 7.37 4.73 4.02
N LEU A 75 6.48 5.18 3.12
CA LEU A 75 5.05 4.86 3.14
C LEU A 75 4.81 3.35 3.07
N MET A 76 5.48 2.65 2.15
CA MET A 76 5.30 1.19 2.01
C MET A 76 5.78 0.42 3.25
N ILE A 77 6.88 0.84 3.88
CA ILE A 77 7.37 0.23 5.14
C ILE A 77 6.31 0.39 6.23
N GLU A 78 5.81 1.61 6.43
CA GLU A 78 4.79 1.86 7.45
C GLU A 78 3.54 1.00 7.19
N ILE A 79 3.05 0.95 5.96
CA ILE A 79 1.85 0.18 5.61
C ILE A 79 2.06 -1.32 5.84
N VAL A 80 3.22 -1.89 5.49
CA VAL A 80 3.54 -3.30 5.78
C VAL A 80 3.51 -3.57 7.27
N ASP A 81 4.14 -2.71 8.08
CA ASP A 81 4.19 -2.88 9.54
C ASP A 81 2.80 -2.76 10.17
N ARG A 82 1.96 -1.85 9.68
CA ARG A 82 0.57 -1.68 10.13
C ARG A 82 -0.29 -2.88 9.75
N VAL A 83 -0.20 -3.39 8.52
CA VAL A 83 -0.95 -4.59 8.08
C VAL A 83 -0.51 -5.81 8.88
N PHE A 84 0.79 -6.00 9.08
CA PHE A 84 1.31 -7.08 9.92
C PHE A 84 0.79 -7.00 11.35
N THR A 85 0.79 -5.80 11.94
CA THR A 85 0.27 -5.55 13.28
C THR A 85 -1.24 -5.83 13.35
N TYR A 86 -2.01 -5.37 12.35
CA TYR A 86 -3.44 -5.66 12.23
C TYR A 86 -3.73 -7.16 12.14
N MET A 87 -3.01 -7.88 11.28
CA MET A 87 -3.18 -9.32 11.12
C MET A 87 -2.81 -10.10 12.38
N ARG A 88 -1.86 -9.59 13.17
CA ARG A 88 -1.47 -10.20 14.45
C ARG A 88 -2.49 -9.97 15.56
N PHE A 89 -3.16 -8.81 15.56
CA PHE A 89 -4.09 -8.41 16.61
C PHE A 89 -5.45 -7.91 16.08
N PRO A 90 -6.14 -8.68 15.22
CA PRO A 90 -7.33 -8.19 14.51
C PRO A 90 -8.49 -7.91 15.47
N GLU A 91 -8.69 -8.74 16.50
CA GLU A 91 -9.78 -8.52 17.47
C GLU A 91 -9.62 -7.22 18.26
N ALA A 92 -8.39 -6.88 18.64
CA ALA A 92 -8.11 -5.63 19.33
C ALA A 92 -8.29 -4.43 18.40
N LEU A 93 -7.78 -4.53 17.17
CA LEU A 93 -7.70 -3.40 16.24
C LEU A 93 -8.98 -3.18 15.42
N ALA A 94 -9.79 -4.22 15.20
CA ALA A 94 -11.09 -4.11 14.50
C ALA A 94 -12.12 -3.29 15.30
N THR A 95 -11.90 -3.09 16.61
CA THR A 95 -12.76 -2.24 17.43
C THR A 95 -12.49 -0.75 17.22
N ILE A 96 -11.37 -0.39 16.60
CA ILE A 96 -11.04 1.00 16.29
C ILE A 96 -12.07 1.52 15.26
N PRO A 97 -12.88 2.53 15.61
CA PRO A 97 -13.88 3.05 14.70
C PRO A 97 -13.21 3.70 13.48
N GLY A 98 -13.72 3.37 12.29
CA GLY A 98 -13.22 3.87 11.02
C GLY A 98 -14.04 3.31 9.86
N GLY A 99 -13.82 3.82 8.65
CA GLY A 99 -14.39 3.21 7.44
C GLY A 99 -15.90 3.39 7.22
N ARG A 100 -16.67 3.85 8.21
CA ARG A 100 -18.15 3.93 8.12
C ARG A 100 -18.69 4.86 7.03
N ALA A 101 -17.90 5.86 6.63
CA ALA A 101 -18.26 6.80 5.58
C ALA A 101 -17.87 6.30 4.17
N TRP A 102 -17.18 5.17 4.06
CA TRP A 102 -16.75 4.60 2.79
C TRP A 102 -17.88 3.79 2.17
N ASP A 103 -17.94 3.79 0.84
CA ASP A 103 -18.84 2.91 0.10
C ASP A 103 -18.57 1.43 0.43
N PRO A 104 -19.59 0.56 0.38
CA PRO A 104 -19.40 -0.87 0.54
C PRO A 104 -18.37 -1.41 -0.47
N PRO A 105 -17.45 -2.29 -0.03
CA PRO A 105 -16.42 -2.83 -0.91
C PRO A 105 -17.05 -3.72 -2.00
N LYS A 106 -16.49 -3.63 -3.20
CA LYS A 106 -16.84 -4.49 -4.34
C LYS A 106 -15.66 -5.39 -4.68
N LEU A 107 -15.92 -6.55 -5.26
CA LEU A 107 -14.85 -7.40 -5.78
C LEU A 107 -14.13 -6.67 -6.92
N ASN A 108 -12.80 -6.66 -6.88
CA ASN A 108 -12.00 -6.10 -7.96
C ASN A 108 -11.97 -7.08 -9.15
N GLU A 109 -12.46 -6.66 -10.31
CA GLU A 109 -12.60 -7.54 -11.47
C GLU A 109 -11.27 -8.09 -12.00
N ASP A 110 -10.17 -7.33 -11.95
CA ASP A 110 -8.86 -7.79 -12.43
C ASP A 110 -8.26 -8.86 -11.51
N LEU A 111 -8.43 -8.69 -10.20
CA LEU A 111 -8.09 -9.74 -9.24
C LEU A 111 -8.99 -10.97 -9.46
N MET A 112 -10.29 -10.78 -9.71
CA MET A 112 -11.21 -11.88 -9.96
C MET A 112 -10.87 -12.65 -11.25
N LYS A 113 -10.34 -12.01 -12.31
CA LYS A 113 -9.80 -12.74 -13.47
C LYS A 113 -8.69 -13.71 -13.07
N THR A 114 -7.80 -13.29 -12.18
CA THR A 114 -6.72 -14.15 -11.66
C THR A 114 -7.26 -15.27 -10.78
N VAL A 115 -8.26 -15.00 -9.94
CA VAL A 115 -8.93 -16.03 -9.11
C VAL A 115 -9.61 -17.08 -10.00
N ARG A 116 -10.44 -16.64 -10.96
CA ARG A 116 -11.15 -17.51 -11.91
C ARG A 116 -10.20 -18.39 -12.70
N ARG A 117 -9.03 -17.88 -13.10
CA ARG A 117 -7.99 -18.66 -13.80
C ARG A 117 -7.36 -19.75 -12.92
N ARG A 118 -7.25 -19.53 -11.60
CA ARG A 118 -6.54 -20.41 -10.66
C ARG A 118 -7.45 -21.41 -9.93
N GLN A 119 -8.75 -21.15 -9.85
CA GLN A 119 -9.72 -22.07 -9.23
C GLN A 119 -9.85 -23.44 -9.92
N PRO A 120 -9.93 -23.58 -11.26
CA PRO A 120 -10.13 -24.90 -11.88
C PRO A 120 -8.94 -25.87 -11.75
N LEU A 121 -7.78 -25.40 -11.26
CA LEU A 121 -6.62 -26.26 -10.98
C LEU A 121 -6.69 -26.93 -9.60
N ARG A 122 -7.51 -26.43 -8.66
CA ARG A 122 -7.61 -27.00 -7.31
C ARG A 122 -8.64 -28.12 -7.19
N ASP A 123 -9.65 -28.14 -8.05
CA ASP A 123 -10.69 -29.18 -8.07
C ASP A 123 -10.26 -30.44 -8.83
N ALA A 124 -9.09 -30.42 -9.48
CA ALA A 124 -8.50 -31.56 -10.19
C ALA A 124 -7.37 -32.27 -9.41
N GLU A 125 -6.95 -31.72 -8.26
CA GLU A 125 -5.93 -32.28 -7.36
C GLU A 125 -6.49 -32.70 -5.99
N GLY A 126 -7.83 -32.79 -5.85
CA GLY A 126 -8.55 -33.21 -4.65
C GLY A 126 -9.25 -34.55 -4.81
#